data_AF-A0A6G1KCT9-F1
#
_entry.id   AF-A0A6G1KCT9-F1
#
_cell.length_a   1.000
_cell.length_b   1.000
_cell.length_c   1.000
_cell.angle_alpha   90.00
_cell.angle_beta   90.00
_cell.angle_gamma   90.00
#
_symmetry.space_group_name_H-M   'P 1'
#
loop_
_entity.id
_entity.type
_entity.pdbx_description
1 polymer ?
#
loop_
_entity_poly.entity_id
_entity_poly.type
_entity_poly.pdbx_seq_one_letter_code
_entity_poly.pdbx_strand_id
1 'polypeptide(L)'
;MSPSFSGPVCKSLSDFNVALSNIPATEKADATKLSNATLAAICNTSHLHIWESDSDIDNLLQLTHTIVMIRTTAGASKATGANEQATGKNRGPGMVIITEVKSGHDNFARVCELVKHLTDIDGRMHLENSVCAFGGIVVVRGVDNRHAPTLSKDGSFTYLDDHRKEMDTAVRRINIAIERVFKLHMFSSLFNRKIVWHHGPVIHFLLHWINNTTSSLRDSLAGITICAALDFSKGGGIQPSTLGRTNAPQHLAKLEEYVKRLDISATFLDNDTQMINYEYLTTYMYFFGYYINMFLPASLARPHLHRAQDRLITFAFRLWGACNNTYESDVVKTVQNNLDRHMARPWASMCINPKSYTKSSCQAAAKDEEIHHAVQLADAPFETFGAGNGMRVPAFARLMVGPGQVNADKNSVATPFKISLSASSLGQFRIEAPSAFRLLTPLASSSSSSTTTQTSLTPANINPKSDSALLEMMTGRIRGIMMAVLERLRQDKGNPTMSEENRATWKEIGKAVAFALGGCKGEGRLPKGVGEKIAFVQAKLVEGTWGYSLGAQGVGQTHTPGQMPGYQGVGQ
;
A
#
# COMPACT_ATOMS: atom_id res chain seq x y z
N MET A 1 -21.46 -33.18 -9.53
CA MET A 1 -21.87 -32.31 -8.41
C MET A 1 -20.60 -31.82 -7.75
N SER A 2 -20.31 -30.52 -7.80
CA SER A 2 -19.21 -29.97 -7.00
C SER A 2 -19.58 -30.16 -5.53
N PRO A 3 -18.68 -30.67 -4.68
CA PRO A 3 -19.02 -30.87 -3.28
C PRO A 3 -19.32 -29.53 -2.62
N SER A 4 -20.32 -29.56 -1.73
CA SER A 4 -20.79 -28.41 -0.98
C SER A 4 -20.29 -28.55 0.44
N PHE A 5 -19.43 -27.62 0.86
CA PHE A 5 -18.90 -27.56 2.22
C PHE A 5 -19.27 -26.22 2.85
N SER A 6 -19.73 -26.24 4.10
CA SER A 6 -19.97 -25.05 4.90
C SER A 6 -19.36 -25.23 6.29
N GLY A 7 -18.46 -24.33 6.64
CA GLY A 7 -17.77 -24.33 7.93
C GLY A 7 -18.55 -23.59 9.03
N PRO A 8 -17.97 -23.54 10.25
CA PRO A 8 -18.55 -22.78 11.36
C PRO A 8 -18.53 -21.27 11.09
N VAL A 9 -19.42 -20.55 11.78
CA VAL A 9 -19.39 -19.07 11.78
C VAL A 9 -18.13 -18.58 12.47
N CYS A 10 -17.42 -17.69 11.80
CA CYS A 10 -16.24 -16.99 12.28
C CYS A 10 -16.63 -15.60 12.77
N LYS A 11 -16.13 -15.19 13.94
CA LYS A 11 -16.27 -13.84 14.51
C LYS A 11 -14.98 -13.05 14.45
N SER A 12 -13.87 -13.70 14.09
CA SER A 12 -12.53 -13.14 13.97
C SER A 12 -11.72 -13.86 12.89
N LEU A 13 -10.59 -13.27 12.48
CA LEU A 13 -9.62 -13.94 11.60
C LEU A 13 -9.00 -15.19 12.27
N SER A 14 -8.87 -15.20 13.59
CA SER A 14 -8.39 -16.37 14.34
C SER A 14 -9.35 -17.56 14.17
N ASP A 15 -10.65 -17.34 14.35
CA ASP A 15 -11.67 -18.37 14.13
C ASP A 15 -11.62 -18.90 12.69
N PHE A 16 -11.39 -18.01 11.73
CA PHE A 16 -11.28 -18.36 10.32
C PHE A 16 -10.06 -19.25 10.04
N ASN A 17 -8.90 -18.95 10.63
CA ASN A 17 -7.69 -19.76 10.48
C ASN A 17 -7.83 -21.15 11.13
N VAL A 18 -8.54 -21.23 12.27
CA VAL A 18 -8.91 -22.50 12.90
C VAL A 18 -9.85 -23.29 11.99
N ALA A 19 -10.88 -22.65 11.42
CA ALA A 19 -11.80 -23.29 10.49
C ALA A 19 -11.09 -23.79 9.22
N LEU A 20 -10.11 -23.02 8.70
CA LEU A 20 -9.31 -23.37 7.53
C LEU A 20 -8.47 -24.63 7.77
N SER A 21 -7.86 -24.73 8.95
CA SER A 21 -7.06 -25.90 9.34
C SER A 21 -7.91 -27.17 9.50
N ASN A 22 -9.20 -26.99 9.83
CA ASN A 22 -10.17 -28.04 10.09
C ASN A 22 -11.07 -28.37 8.90
N ILE A 23 -10.75 -27.92 7.68
CA ILE A 23 -11.46 -28.36 6.47
C ILE A 23 -11.38 -29.90 6.38
N PRO A 24 -12.51 -30.61 6.18
CA PRO A 24 -12.51 -32.07 6.09
C PRO A 24 -11.58 -32.59 5.00
N ALA A 25 -10.88 -33.70 5.26
CA ALA A 25 -9.91 -34.25 4.32
C ALA A 25 -10.49 -34.52 2.92
N THR A 26 -11.77 -34.89 2.84
CA THR A 26 -12.51 -35.11 1.60
C THR A 26 -12.67 -33.84 0.75
N GLU A 27 -12.69 -32.66 1.38
CA GLU A 27 -12.93 -31.36 0.74
C GLU A 27 -11.64 -30.59 0.43
N LYS A 28 -10.51 -31.00 1.02
CA LYS A 28 -9.22 -30.29 0.90
C LYS A 28 -8.74 -30.18 -0.55
N ALA A 29 -8.89 -31.25 -1.34
CA ALA A 29 -8.44 -31.26 -2.73
C ALA A 29 -9.19 -30.23 -3.59
N ASP A 30 -10.50 -30.12 -3.41
CA ASP A 30 -11.33 -29.19 -4.15
C ASP A 30 -11.15 -27.74 -3.67
N ALA A 31 -11.03 -27.51 -2.36
CA ALA A 31 -10.67 -26.19 -1.83
C ALA A 31 -9.31 -25.71 -2.38
N THR A 32 -8.34 -26.61 -2.46
CA THR A 32 -7.02 -26.35 -3.05
C THR A 32 -7.11 -26.03 -4.53
N LYS A 33 -7.88 -26.81 -5.30
CA LYS A 33 -8.11 -26.58 -6.73
C LYS A 33 -8.74 -25.21 -6.97
N LEU A 34 -9.74 -24.83 -6.16
CA LEU A 34 -10.37 -23.51 -6.22
C LEU A 34 -9.39 -22.39 -5.90
N SER A 35 -8.57 -22.55 -4.85
CA SER A 35 -7.52 -21.58 -4.49
C SER A 35 -6.53 -21.40 -5.64
N ASN A 36 -5.99 -22.49 -6.18
CA ASN A 36 -5.01 -22.44 -7.27
C ASN A 36 -5.60 -21.83 -8.55
N ALA A 37 -6.85 -22.15 -8.89
CA ALA A 37 -7.54 -21.56 -10.02
C ALA A 37 -7.73 -20.04 -9.85
N THR A 38 -8.15 -19.60 -8.65
CA THR A 38 -8.27 -18.16 -8.33
C THR A 38 -6.91 -17.46 -8.45
N LEU A 39 -5.85 -17.99 -7.82
CA LEU A 39 -4.52 -17.39 -7.82
C LEU A 39 -3.92 -17.34 -9.23
N ALA A 40 -4.09 -18.41 -10.01
CA ALA A 40 -3.68 -18.46 -11.41
C ALA A 40 -4.40 -17.39 -12.25
N ALA A 41 -5.70 -17.15 -12.01
CA ALA A 41 -6.46 -16.13 -12.73
C ALA A 41 -6.01 -14.71 -12.38
N ILE A 42 -5.89 -14.38 -11.09
CA ILE A 42 -5.58 -13.01 -10.64
C ILE A 42 -4.09 -12.63 -10.72
N CYS A 43 -3.20 -13.61 -10.93
CA CYS A 43 -1.76 -13.39 -11.13
C CYS A 43 -1.31 -13.70 -12.56
N ASN A 44 -2.23 -13.92 -13.50
CA ASN A 44 -1.89 -14.30 -14.87
C ASN A 44 -1.17 -13.17 -15.61
N THR A 45 0.12 -13.38 -15.89
CA THR A 45 0.98 -12.40 -16.57
C THR A 45 0.58 -12.05 -18.00
N SER A 46 -0.35 -12.80 -18.61
CA SER A 46 -0.84 -12.56 -19.97
C SER A 46 -2.14 -11.75 -20.01
N HIS A 47 -2.77 -11.51 -18.86
CA HIS A 47 -3.99 -10.72 -18.77
C HIS A 47 -3.67 -9.21 -18.65
N LEU A 48 -4.64 -8.37 -19.00
CA LEU A 48 -4.59 -6.94 -18.70
C LEU A 48 -4.92 -6.74 -17.23
N HIS A 49 -3.98 -6.17 -16.47
CA HIS A 49 -4.22 -5.81 -15.08
C HIS A 49 -4.65 -4.34 -14.98
N ILE A 50 -5.78 -4.12 -14.29
CA ILE A 50 -6.31 -2.80 -14.00
C ILE A 50 -6.11 -2.52 -12.52
N TRP A 51 -5.47 -1.40 -12.18
CA TRP A 51 -5.16 -1.02 -10.81
C TRP A 51 -5.85 0.29 -10.47
N GLU A 52 -6.80 0.26 -9.54
CA GLU A 52 -7.27 1.51 -8.92
C GLU A 52 -6.29 1.91 -7.80
N SER A 53 -5.88 3.16 -7.76
CA SER A 53 -4.88 3.65 -6.81
C SER A 53 -5.07 5.13 -6.49
N ASP A 54 -4.65 5.55 -5.30
CA ASP A 54 -4.34 6.95 -5.04
C ASP A 54 -2.83 7.22 -5.25
N SER A 55 -2.34 8.37 -4.81
CA SER A 55 -0.92 8.76 -4.89
C SER A 55 -0.26 8.96 -3.52
N ASP A 56 -0.75 8.28 -2.49
CA ASP A 56 -0.01 8.13 -1.23
C ASP A 56 1.23 7.24 -1.42
N ILE A 57 2.21 7.36 -0.54
CA ILE A 57 3.55 6.78 -0.74
C ILE A 57 3.54 5.25 -0.79
N ASP A 58 2.69 4.57 -0.01
CA ASP A 58 2.58 3.12 -0.03
C ASP A 58 1.98 2.61 -1.35
N ASN A 59 0.95 3.29 -1.88
CA ASN A 59 0.39 3.02 -3.20
C ASN A 59 1.39 3.28 -4.33
N LEU A 60 2.15 4.38 -4.26
CA LEU A 60 3.21 4.65 -5.24
C LEU A 60 4.30 3.57 -5.22
N LEU A 61 4.67 3.07 -4.04
CA LEU A 61 5.63 1.97 -3.90
C LEU A 61 5.08 0.63 -4.43
N GLN A 62 3.80 0.34 -4.17
CA GLN A 62 3.12 -0.83 -4.72
C GLN A 62 3.03 -0.78 -6.26
N LEU A 63 2.71 0.38 -6.82
CA LEU A 63 2.73 0.60 -8.26
C LEU A 63 4.14 0.49 -8.83
N THR A 64 5.16 0.96 -8.10
CA THR A 64 6.57 0.82 -8.49
C THR A 64 6.93 -0.65 -8.68
N HIS A 65 6.60 -1.50 -7.71
CA HIS A 65 6.77 -2.95 -7.84
C HIS A 65 6.06 -3.48 -9.10
N THR A 66 4.79 -3.16 -9.29
CA THR A 66 3.99 -3.68 -10.40
C THR A 66 4.55 -3.24 -11.77
N ILE A 67 4.93 -1.96 -11.91
CA ILE A 67 5.49 -1.40 -13.14
C ILE A 67 6.84 -2.07 -13.46
N VAL A 68 7.73 -2.19 -12.47
CA VAL A 68 9.04 -2.83 -12.66
C VAL A 68 8.90 -4.30 -13.03
N MET A 69 7.98 -5.02 -12.40
CA MET A 69 7.73 -6.43 -12.73
C MET A 69 7.17 -6.61 -14.14
N ILE A 70 6.20 -5.79 -14.54
CA ILE A 70 5.66 -5.82 -15.91
C ILE A 70 6.75 -5.57 -16.95
N ARG A 71 7.63 -4.59 -16.71
CA ARG A 71 8.78 -4.29 -17.59
C ARG A 71 9.79 -5.43 -17.64
N THR A 72 10.04 -6.08 -16.51
CA THR A 72 11.01 -7.20 -16.45
C THR A 72 10.46 -8.42 -17.19
N THR A 73 9.19 -8.77 -16.97
CA THR A 73 8.50 -9.86 -17.68
C THR A 73 8.39 -9.59 -19.20
N ALA A 74 8.37 -8.31 -19.60
CA ALA A 74 8.42 -7.89 -21.01
C ALA A 74 9.71 -8.26 -21.75
N GLY A 75 10.76 -8.68 -21.03
CA GLY A 75 12.12 -8.74 -21.58
C GLY A 75 12.75 -7.37 -21.81
N ALA A 76 12.16 -6.28 -21.27
CA ALA A 76 12.69 -4.93 -21.38
C ALA A 76 13.82 -4.69 -20.35
N SER A 77 14.87 -5.51 -20.43
CA SER A 77 16.20 -5.11 -19.92
C SER A 77 16.87 -4.29 -20.99
N LYS A 78 17.44 -3.14 -20.61
CA LYS A 78 18.11 -2.21 -21.51
C LYS A 78 18.88 -2.97 -22.60
N ALA A 79 18.41 -2.83 -23.84
CA ALA A 79 19.25 -3.05 -24.99
C ALA A 79 20.43 -2.08 -24.86
N THR A 80 21.59 -2.58 -24.49
CA THR A 80 22.87 -1.89 -24.66
C THR A 80 23.11 -1.77 -26.16
N GLY A 81 22.57 -0.72 -26.77
CA GLY A 81 22.74 -0.45 -28.19
C GLY A 81 21.79 0.64 -28.67
N ALA A 82 22.35 1.74 -29.17
CA ALA A 82 21.66 2.94 -29.62
C ALA A 82 20.71 2.77 -30.84
N ASN A 83 20.38 1.55 -31.25
CA ASN A 83 19.66 1.28 -32.51
C ASN A 83 18.25 0.70 -32.38
N GLU A 84 17.68 0.54 -31.18
CA GLU A 84 16.28 0.07 -31.01
C GLU A 84 15.28 1.16 -30.58
N GLN A 85 15.63 2.45 -30.73
CA GLN A 85 14.64 3.53 -30.58
C GLN A 85 13.56 3.55 -31.70
N ALA A 86 13.70 2.72 -32.74
CA ALA A 86 12.84 2.75 -33.92
C ALA A 86 11.72 1.69 -33.97
N THR A 87 11.68 0.70 -33.07
CA THR A 87 10.55 -0.24 -33.01
C THR A 87 9.98 -0.30 -31.60
N GLY A 88 9.01 0.57 -31.31
CA GLY A 88 8.24 0.63 -30.05
C GLY A 88 7.38 -0.60 -29.74
N LYS A 89 7.91 -1.82 -29.93
CA LYS A 89 7.28 -3.07 -29.58
C LYS A 89 7.50 -3.34 -28.10
N ASN A 90 6.70 -2.68 -27.27
CA ASN A 90 6.52 -3.08 -25.88
C ASN A 90 5.98 -4.51 -25.86
N ARG A 91 6.81 -5.50 -25.47
CA ARG A 91 6.45 -6.93 -25.47
C ARG A 91 5.86 -7.42 -24.14
N GLY A 92 5.79 -6.56 -23.11
CA GLY A 92 5.29 -6.92 -21.78
C GLY A 92 3.83 -6.65 -21.58
N PRO A 93 3.18 -7.29 -20.58
CA PRO A 93 1.75 -7.14 -20.34
C PRO A 93 1.33 -5.68 -20.21
N GLY A 94 0.21 -5.33 -20.82
CA GLY A 94 -0.38 -4.00 -20.66
C GLY A 94 -0.91 -3.80 -19.25
N MET A 95 -1.00 -2.54 -18.83
CA MET A 95 -1.58 -2.16 -17.54
C MET A 95 -2.44 -0.90 -17.70
N VAL A 96 -3.58 -0.86 -17.03
CA VAL A 96 -4.35 0.38 -16.85
C VAL A 96 -4.31 0.76 -15.37
N ILE A 97 -3.94 2.00 -15.07
CA ILE A 97 -4.00 2.55 -13.71
C ILE A 97 -5.13 3.58 -13.66
N ILE A 98 -6.11 3.36 -12.79
CA ILE A 98 -7.23 4.28 -12.53
C ILE A 98 -6.87 5.07 -11.27
N THR A 99 -6.76 6.38 -11.37
CA THR A 99 -6.43 7.23 -10.22
C THR A 99 -7.69 7.79 -9.57
N GLU A 100 -7.85 7.62 -8.25
CA GLU A 100 -8.93 8.26 -7.50
C GLU A 100 -8.85 9.79 -7.64
N VAL A 101 -9.99 10.46 -7.80
CA VAL A 101 -10.08 11.92 -7.72
C VAL A 101 -10.27 12.32 -6.27
N LYS A 102 -9.32 13.06 -5.70
CA LYS A 102 -9.36 13.49 -4.31
C LYS A 102 -8.94 14.95 -4.20
N SER A 103 -9.65 15.71 -3.37
CA SER A 103 -9.25 17.10 -3.08
C SER A 103 -7.90 17.15 -2.38
N GLY A 104 -7.02 18.06 -2.80
CA GLY A 104 -5.73 18.34 -2.16
C GLY A 104 -4.50 17.91 -2.97
N HIS A 105 -4.60 16.83 -3.75
CA HIS A 105 -3.49 16.33 -4.58
C HIS A 105 -4.00 15.81 -5.92
N ASP A 106 -3.30 16.13 -7.02
CA ASP A 106 -3.60 15.56 -8.34
C ASP A 106 -2.98 14.17 -8.46
N ASN A 107 -3.73 13.14 -8.02
CA ASN A 107 -3.31 11.75 -8.08
C ASN A 107 -2.92 11.32 -9.51
N PHE A 108 -3.64 11.80 -10.53
CA PHE A 108 -3.36 11.46 -11.92
C PHE A 108 -2.00 11.99 -12.37
N ALA A 109 -1.72 13.27 -12.12
CA ALA A 109 -0.43 13.86 -12.47
C ALA A 109 0.72 13.16 -11.74
N ARG A 110 0.53 12.87 -10.43
CA ARG A 110 1.53 12.18 -9.61
C ARG A 110 1.82 10.76 -10.09
N VAL A 111 0.80 9.99 -10.46
CA VAL A 111 0.99 8.64 -11.03
C VAL A 111 1.61 8.70 -12.43
N CYS A 112 1.22 9.68 -13.27
CA CYS A 112 1.88 9.89 -14.57
C CYS A 112 3.37 10.18 -14.40
N GLU A 113 3.73 11.00 -13.41
CA GLU A 113 5.11 11.30 -13.08
C GLU A 113 5.87 10.05 -12.59
N LEU A 114 5.25 9.20 -11.78
CA LEU A 114 5.83 7.91 -11.38
C LEU A 114 6.09 7.02 -12.60
N VAL A 115 5.10 6.86 -13.48
CA VAL A 115 5.25 6.02 -14.67
C VAL A 115 6.36 6.57 -15.57
N LYS A 116 6.42 7.88 -15.79
CA LYS A 116 7.51 8.55 -16.51
C LYS A 116 8.86 8.25 -15.86
N HIS A 117 8.98 8.45 -14.55
CA HIS A 117 10.20 8.18 -13.79
C HIS A 117 10.65 6.73 -13.94
N LEU A 118 9.75 5.76 -13.86
CA LEU A 118 10.12 4.34 -13.89
C LEU A 118 10.34 3.79 -15.30
N THR A 119 9.77 4.42 -16.33
CA THR A 119 9.85 3.91 -17.72
C THR A 119 10.80 4.71 -18.60
N ASP A 120 11.15 5.94 -18.21
CA ASP A 120 11.82 6.96 -19.03
C ASP A 120 11.05 7.27 -20.34
N ILE A 121 9.74 7.00 -20.38
CA ILE A 121 8.86 7.29 -21.51
C ILE A 121 8.08 8.58 -21.23
N ASP A 122 8.07 9.49 -22.20
CA ASP A 122 7.16 10.64 -22.18
C ASP A 122 5.74 10.20 -22.52
N GLY A 123 4.82 10.48 -21.60
CA GLY A 123 3.42 10.11 -21.73
C GLY A 123 2.70 10.95 -22.78
N ARG A 124 1.78 10.32 -23.52
CA ARG A 124 0.92 11.01 -24.48
C ARG A 124 -0.46 11.24 -23.88
N MET A 125 -0.86 12.52 -23.79
CA MET A 125 -2.15 12.92 -23.25
C MET A 125 -3.27 12.69 -24.28
N HIS A 126 -4.40 12.20 -23.79
CA HIS A 126 -5.59 11.86 -24.57
C HIS A 126 -6.86 12.24 -23.78
N LEU A 127 -7.99 12.31 -24.50
CA LEU A 127 -9.32 12.56 -23.92
C LEU A 127 -9.31 13.77 -22.96
N GLU A 128 -8.95 14.95 -23.47
CA GLU A 128 -8.95 16.19 -22.67
C GLU A 128 -8.08 16.08 -21.41
N ASN A 129 -6.87 15.53 -21.54
CA ASN A 129 -5.90 15.37 -20.45
C ASN A 129 -6.41 14.50 -19.27
N SER A 130 -7.37 13.62 -19.54
CA SER A 130 -7.89 12.66 -18.56
C SER A 130 -7.31 11.25 -18.70
N VAL A 131 -6.56 11.00 -19.78
CA VAL A 131 -5.84 9.74 -20.03
C VAL A 131 -4.42 10.06 -20.49
N CYS A 132 -3.43 9.33 -19.97
CA CYS A 132 -2.04 9.45 -20.39
C CYS A 132 -1.46 8.06 -20.70
N ALA A 133 -0.91 7.88 -21.90
CA ALA A 133 -0.37 6.60 -22.36
C ALA A 133 1.16 6.60 -22.41
N PHE A 134 1.77 5.58 -21.81
CA PHE A 134 3.21 5.31 -21.72
C PHE A 134 3.52 3.95 -22.38
N GLY A 135 3.21 3.84 -23.67
CA GLY A 135 3.27 2.55 -24.37
C GLY A 135 2.17 1.59 -23.90
N GLY A 136 2.54 0.49 -23.24
CA GLY A 136 1.59 -0.51 -22.72
C GLY A 136 0.95 -0.15 -21.39
N ILE A 137 1.42 0.92 -20.73
CA ILE A 137 0.89 1.41 -19.45
C ILE A 137 0.02 2.64 -19.73
N VAL A 138 -1.23 2.63 -19.29
CA VAL A 138 -2.17 3.75 -19.48
C VAL A 138 -2.69 4.21 -18.12
N VAL A 139 -2.52 5.50 -17.82
CA VAL A 139 -3.06 6.14 -16.61
C VAL A 139 -4.36 6.86 -16.96
N VAL A 140 -5.40 6.71 -16.15
CA VAL A 140 -6.76 7.23 -16.39
C VAL A 140 -7.27 7.93 -15.14
N ARG A 141 -7.81 9.15 -15.29
CA ARG A 141 -8.55 9.84 -14.23
C ARG A 141 -9.84 9.08 -13.91
N GLY A 142 -9.95 8.57 -12.69
CA GLY A 142 -11.12 7.88 -12.15
C GLY A 142 -12.17 8.84 -11.61
N VAL A 143 -12.72 8.50 -10.44
CA VAL A 143 -13.84 9.21 -9.79
C VAL A 143 -13.49 9.60 -8.36
N ASP A 144 -14.27 10.51 -7.78
CA ASP A 144 -14.24 10.82 -6.34
C ASP A 144 -15.12 9.86 -5.54
N ASN A 145 -14.48 8.92 -4.84
CA ASN A 145 -15.13 7.85 -4.07
C ASN A 145 -15.79 8.34 -2.75
N ARG A 146 -15.77 9.65 -2.45
CA ARG A 146 -16.50 10.22 -1.30
C ARG A 146 -18.00 10.30 -1.54
N HIS A 147 -18.44 10.33 -2.80
CA HIS A 147 -19.84 10.53 -3.18
C HIS A 147 -20.53 9.18 -3.45
N ALA A 148 -20.77 8.43 -2.37
CA ALA A 148 -21.44 7.13 -2.45
C ALA A 148 -22.89 7.26 -2.97
N PRO A 149 -23.40 6.27 -3.73
CA PRO A 149 -24.79 6.27 -4.15
C PRO A 149 -25.74 6.13 -2.98
N THR A 150 -26.91 6.74 -3.10
CA THR A 150 -28.03 6.47 -2.21
C THR A 150 -28.81 5.26 -2.71
N LEU A 151 -29.28 4.43 -1.78
CA LEU A 151 -30.17 3.32 -2.11
C LEU A 151 -31.59 3.86 -2.26
N SER A 152 -32.17 3.73 -3.45
CA SER A 152 -33.58 4.07 -3.67
C SER A 152 -34.51 2.96 -3.16
N LYS A 153 -35.81 3.29 -3.04
CA LYS A 153 -36.83 2.39 -2.50
C LYS A 153 -37.02 1.11 -3.32
N ASP A 154 -36.65 1.13 -4.60
CA ASP A 154 -36.69 -0.02 -5.51
C ASP A 154 -35.42 -0.90 -5.43
N GLY A 155 -34.49 -0.58 -4.53
CA GLY A 155 -33.24 -1.32 -4.37
C GLY A 155 -32.16 -0.97 -5.41
N SER A 156 -32.38 0.04 -6.25
CA SER A 156 -31.36 0.54 -7.17
C SER A 156 -30.43 1.57 -6.49
N PHE A 157 -29.24 1.75 -7.06
CA PHE A 157 -28.29 2.75 -6.60
C PHE A 157 -28.46 4.03 -7.43
N THR A 158 -28.82 5.12 -6.75
CA THR A 158 -28.99 6.43 -7.37
C THR A 158 -27.85 7.36 -6.95
N TYR A 159 -27.25 8.01 -7.94
CA TYR A 159 -26.28 9.08 -7.73
C TYR A 159 -26.95 10.42 -7.97
N LEU A 160 -26.42 11.48 -7.36
CA LEU A 160 -26.74 12.84 -7.81
C LEU A 160 -26.33 13.00 -9.28
N ASP A 161 -27.09 13.76 -10.06
CA ASP A 161 -26.94 13.83 -11.53
C ASP A 161 -25.52 14.16 -11.98
N ASP A 162 -24.85 15.09 -11.29
CA ASP A 162 -23.49 15.48 -11.65
C ASP A 162 -22.46 14.37 -11.35
N HIS A 163 -22.62 13.64 -10.25
CA HIS A 163 -21.77 12.48 -9.96
C HIS A 163 -22.05 11.32 -10.92
N ARG A 164 -23.31 11.10 -11.31
CA ARG A 164 -23.65 10.10 -12.33
C ARG A 164 -22.93 10.42 -13.64
N LYS A 165 -22.98 11.67 -14.11
CA LYS A 165 -22.27 12.11 -15.32
C LYS A 165 -20.76 11.90 -15.20
N GLU A 166 -20.17 12.20 -14.05
CA GLU A 166 -18.74 11.97 -13.79
C GLU A 166 -18.40 10.48 -13.91
N MET A 167 -19.18 9.60 -13.28
CA MET A 167 -18.99 8.16 -13.34
C MET A 167 -19.14 7.61 -14.75
N ASP A 168 -20.17 8.03 -15.50
CA ASP A 168 -20.38 7.60 -16.88
C ASP A 168 -19.22 8.06 -17.78
N THR A 169 -18.71 9.27 -17.53
CA THR A 169 -17.53 9.78 -18.23
C THR A 169 -16.28 8.97 -17.90
N ALA A 170 -16.07 8.60 -16.63
CA ALA A 170 -14.97 7.73 -16.21
C ALA A 170 -15.07 6.34 -16.85
N VAL A 171 -16.26 5.72 -16.88
CA VAL A 171 -16.51 4.45 -17.58
C VAL A 171 -16.11 4.55 -19.05
N ARG A 172 -16.52 5.62 -19.75
CA ARG A 172 -16.16 5.83 -21.16
C ARG A 172 -14.64 5.90 -21.35
N ARG A 173 -13.93 6.67 -20.52
CA ARG A 173 -12.46 6.81 -20.59
C ARG A 173 -11.76 5.48 -20.35
N ILE A 174 -12.19 4.73 -19.34
CA ILE A 174 -11.62 3.42 -18.98
C ILE A 174 -11.85 2.42 -20.10
N ASN A 175 -13.06 2.35 -20.67
CA ASN A 175 -13.36 1.44 -21.78
C ASN A 175 -12.49 1.73 -22.99
N ILE A 176 -12.34 3.01 -23.36
CA ILE A 176 -11.44 3.41 -24.46
C ILE A 176 -10.00 3.01 -24.16
N ALA A 177 -9.52 3.19 -22.92
CA ALA A 177 -8.17 2.80 -22.51
C ALA A 177 -7.96 1.28 -22.64
N ILE A 178 -8.89 0.47 -22.11
CA ILE A 178 -8.84 -1.00 -22.18
C ILE A 178 -8.83 -1.47 -23.64
N GLU A 179 -9.75 -0.97 -24.47
CA GLU A 179 -9.85 -1.36 -25.88
C GLU A 179 -8.59 -0.97 -26.67
N ARG A 180 -7.95 0.16 -26.33
CA ARG A 180 -6.68 0.56 -26.94
C ARG A 180 -5.54 -0.38 -26.54
N VAL A 181 -5.47 -0.78 -25.28
CA VAL A 181 -4.48 -1.75 -24.81
C VAL A 181 -4.70 -3.13 -25.45
N PHE A 182 -5.95 -3.58 -25.58
CA PHE A 182 -6.29 -4.83 -26.27
C PHE A 182 -5.96 -4.87 -27.77
N LYS A 183 -5.71 -3.72 -28.40
CA LYS A 183 -5.22 -3.65 -29.79
C LYS A 183 -3.71 -3.87 -29.90
N LEU A 184 -2.98 -3.91 -28.79
CA LEU A 184 -1.55 -4.24 -28.80
C LEU A 184 -1.33 -5.72 -29.13
N HIS A 185 -0.22 -6.04 -29.79
CA HIS A 185 0.07 -7.37 -30.32
C HIS A 185 0.02 -8.50 -29.27
N MET A 186 0.35 -8.22 -28.01
CA MET A 186 0.30 -9.21 -26.92
C MET A 186 -1.13 -9.75 -26.65
N PHE A 187 -2.16 -8.99 -27.05
CA PHE A 187 -3.58 -9.33 -26.92
C PHE A 187 -4.20 -9.73 -28.27
N SER A 188 -3.38 -10.18 -29.22
CA SER A 188 -3.83 -10.61 -30.55
C SER A 188 -4.74 -11.82 -30.51
N SER A 189 -4.52 -12.74 -29.56
CA SER A 189 -5.42 -13.85 -29.27
C SER A 189 -6.57 -13.41 -28.37
N LEU A 190 -7.80 -13.81 -28.73
CA LEU A 190 -8.99 -13.62 -27.89
C LEU A 190 -8.84 -14.28 -26.51
N PHE A 191 -8.06 -15.37 -26.41
CA PHE A 191 -7.78 -16.04 -25.14
C PHE A 191 -7.04 -15.13 -24.15
N ASN A 192 -6.17 -14.24 -24.67
CA ASN A 192 -5.38 -13.32 -23.84
C ASN A 192 -6.14 -12.02 -23.53
N ARG A 193 -7.25 -11.74 -24.21
CA ARG A 193 -8.09 -10.54 -23.96
C ARG A 193 -8.93 -10.73 -22.70
N LYS A 194 -8.24 -10.85 -21.58
CA LYS A 194 -8.81 -11.00 -20.26
C LYS A 194 -8.36 -9.88 -19.34
N ILE A 195 -9.21 -9.54 -18.39
CA ILE A 195 -9.06 -8.43 -17.45
C ILE A 195 -9.00 -9.01 -16.03
N VAL A 196 -7.98 -8.60 -15.29
CA VAL A 196 -7.95 -8.73 -13.84
C VAL A 196 -8.09 -7.35 -13.23
N TRP A 197 -9.13 -7.14 -12.43
CA TRP A 197 -9.41 -5.84 -11.82
C TRP A 197 -8.96 -5.82 -10.36
N HIS A 198 -7.90 -5.06 -10.08
CA HIS A 198 -7.40 -4.81 -8.72
C HIS A 198 -7.99 -3.51 -8.18
N HIS A 199 -9.12 -3.65 -7.49
CA HIS A 199 -9.91 -2.55 -6.95
C HIS A 199 -9.37 -2.07 -5.60
N GLY A 200 -9.57 -0.78 -5.33
CA GLY A 200 -9.31 -0.17 -4.03
C GLY A 200 -10.39 -0.51 -2.99
N PRO A 201 -10.46 0.29 -1.90
CA PRO A 201 -11.31 -0.01 -0.76
C PRO A 201 -12.80 0.29 -0.96
N VAL A 202 -13.19 1.12 -1.93
CA VAL A 202 -14.57 1.61 -2.09
C VAL A 202 -15.22 1.02 -3.35
N ILE A 203 -16.24 0.18 -3.18
CA ILE A 203 -16.69 -0.79 -4.20
C ILE A 203 -17.67 -0.19 -5.24
N HIS A 204 -18.34 0.92 -4.93
CA HIS A 204 -19.48 1.37 -5.73
C HIS A 204 -19.12 1.73 -7.18
N PHE A 205 -17.91 2.24 -7.44
CA PHE A 205 -17.47 2.55 -8.80
C PHE A 205 -17.27 1.29 -9.64
N LEU A 206 -16.68 0.23 -9.08
CA LEU A 206 -16.56 -1.07 -9.76
C LEU A 206 -17.94 -1.62 -10.14
N LEU A 207 -18.92 -1.54 -9.25
CA LEU A 207 -20.29 -1.98 -9.54
C LEU A 207 -20.89 -1.19 -10.71
N HIS A 208 -20.70 0.14 -10.71
CA HIS A 208 -21.16 1.01 -11.78
C HIS A 208 -20.48 0.69 -13.11
N TRP A 209 -19.16 0.43 -13.10
CA TRP A 209 -18.44 0.03 -14.31
C TRP A 209 -18.94 -1.32 -14.84
N ILE A 210 -19.06 -2.34 -13.99
CA ILE A 210 -19.58 -3.66 -14.41
C ILE A 210 -20.97 -3.50 -15.03
N ASN A 211 -21.83 -2.65 -14.46
CA ASN A 211 -23.19 -2.46 -14.96
C ASN A 211 -23.23 -1.75 -16.33
N ASN A 212 -22.42 -0.69 -16.50
CA ASN A 212 -22.52 0.25 -17.61
C ASN A 212 -21.42 0.09 -18.68
N THR A 213 -20.49 -0.86 -18.52
CA THR A 213 -19.52 -1.22 -19.56
C THR A 213 -20.14 -2.08 -20.66
N THR A 214 -19.43 -2.25 -21.77
CA THR A 214 -19.87 -3.10 -22.89
C THR A 214 -19.85 -4.58 -22.50
N SER A 215 -20.73 -5.41 -23.09
CA SER A 215 -20.74 -6.85 -22.81
C SER A 215 -19.38 -7.49 -23.10
N SER A 216 -18.72 -7.10 -24.21
CA SER A 216 -17.39 -7.62 -24.56
C SER A 216 -16.34 -7.37 -23.48
N LEU A 217 -16.29 -6.18 -22.87
CA LEU A 217 -15.36 -5.89 -21.79
C LEU A 217 -15.74 -6.62 -20.50
N ARG A 218 -17.04 -6.73 -20.23
CA ARG A 218 -17.58 -7.46 -19.08
C ARG A 218 -17.22 -8.95 -19.12
N ASP A 219 -17.39 -9.59 -20.28
CA ASP A 219 -17.07 -11.00 -20.52
C ASP A 219 -15.55 -11.26 -20.59
N SER A 220 -14.76 -10.19 -20.70
CA SER A 220 -13.31 -10.25 -20.60
C SER A 220 -12.82 -10.31 -19.14
N LEU A 221 -13.66 -10.03 -18.13
CA LEU A 221 -13.24 -10.20 -16.73
C LEU A 221 -12.88 -11.67 -16.44
N ALA A 222 -11.72 -11.87 -15.83
CA ALA A 222 -11.24 -13.17 -15.35
C ALA A 222 -11.22 -13.26 -13.81
N GLY A 223 -11.16 -12.12 -13.12
CA GLY A 223 -11.15 -12.07 -11.67
C GLY A 223 -11.06 -10.65 -11.14
N ILE A 224 -11.45 -10.48 -9.89
CA ILE A 224 -11.41 -9.20 -9.18
C ILE A 224 -10.65 -9.41 -7.88
N THR A 225 -9.83 -8.45 -7.49
CA THR A 225 -9.28 -8.36 -6.13
C THR A 225 -9.74 -7.05 -5.49
N ILE A 226 -10.10 -7.06 -4.21
CA ILE A 226 -10.58 -5.89 -3.47
C ILE A 226 -9.70 -5.70 -2.24
N CYS A 227 -8.99 -4.57 -2.20
CA CYS A 227 -8.03 -4.27 -1.15
C CYS A 227 -8.65 -3.39 -0.06
N ALA A 228 -8.49 -3.78 1.21
CA ALA A 228 -8.83 -2.96 2.37
C ALA A 228 -10.28 -2.45 2.38
N ALA A 229 -11.24 -3.18 1.79
CA ALA A 229 -12.66 -2.82 1.84
C ALA A 229 -13.33 -3.23 3.16
N LEU A 230 -12.80 -4.27 3.80
CA LEU A 230 -13.37 -4.94 4.96
C LEU A 230 -12.31 -5.07 6.06
N ASP A 231 -12.76 -4.94 7.31
CA ASP A 231 -11.97 -5.13 8.53
C ASP A 231 -12.33 -6.49 9.15
N PHE A 232 -11.30 -7.30 9.37
CA PHE A 232 -11.38 -8.65 9.97
C PHE A 232 -10.77 -8.70 11.38
N SER A 233 -10.23 -7.58 11.89
CA SER A 233 -9.51 -7.50 13.17
C SER A 233 -10.44 -7.34 14.38
N LYS A 234 -11.58 -6.67 14.20
CA LYS A 234 -12.49 -6.38 15.31
C LYS A 234 -13.31 -7.62 15.66
N GLY A 235 -13.19 -8.08 16.90
CA GLY A 235 -14.02 -9.17 17.41
C GLY A 235 -15.50 -8.82 17.29
N GLY A 236 -16.28 -9.66 16.59
CA GLY A 236 -17.71 -9.44 16.39
C GLY A 236 -18.21 -9.58 14.95
N GLY A 237 -17.34 -9.96 14.00
CA GLY A 237 -17.70 -10.17 12.60
C GLY A 237 -16.92 -9.27 11.64
N ILE A 238 -17.32 -9.27 10.37
CA ILE A 238 -16.72 -8.41 9.33
C ILE A 238 -17.40 -7.05 9.37
N GLN A 239 -16.66 -5.95 9.29
CA GLN A 239 -17.23 -4.61 9.08
C GLN A 239 -16.54 -3.91 7.91
N PRO A 240 -17.11 -2.82 7.36
CA PRO A 240 -16.36 -1.97 6.45
C PRO A 240 -15.10 -1.43 7.15
N SER A 241 -13.96 -1.43 6.45
CA SER A 241 -12.73 -0.85 7.00
C SER A 241 -12.83 0.68 7.10
N THR A 242 -11.88 1.33 7.76
CA THR A 242 -11.78 2.81 7.79
C THR A 242 -11.72 3.44 6.39
N LEU A 243 -11.05 2.76 5.46
CA LEU A 243 -10.90 3.19 4.06
C LEU A 243 -12.12 2.81 3.21
N GLY A 244 -12.74 1.67 3.51
CA GLY A 244 -13.95 1.17 2.87
C GLY A 244 -15.24 1.62 3.56
N ARG A 245 -15.20 2.64 4.43
CA ARG A 245 -16.31 3.00 5.33
C ARG A 245 -17.62 3.39 4.64
N THR A 246 -17.56 3.71 3.34
CA THR A 246 -18.72 4.01 2.50
C THR A 246 -19.37 2.75 1.91
N ASN A 247 -18.76 1.57 2.09
CA ASN A 247 -19.33 0.31 1.65
C ASN A 247 -20.52 -0.08 2.54
N ALA A 248 -21.63 -0.43 1.90
CA ALA A 248 -22.83 -0.94 2.53
C ALA A 248 -23.02 -2.44 2.18
N PRO A 249 -23.77 -3.22 2.98
CA PRO A 249 -24.08 -4.61 2.67
C PRO A 249 -24.64 -4.82 1.25
N GLN A 250 -25.43 -3.87 0.75
CA GLN A 250 -26.01 -3.90 -0.58
C GLN A 250 -24.96 -3.82 -1.69
N HIS A 251 -23.83 -3.12 -1.47
CA HIS A 251 -22.72 -3.09 -2.43
C HIS A 251 -22.09 -4.49 -2.56
N LEU A 252 -21.90 -5.20 -1.43
CA LEU A 252 -21.37 -6.56 -1.44
C LEU A 252 -22.35 -7.56 -2.03
N ALA A 253 -23.65 -7.44 -1.75
CA ALA A 253 -24.68 -8.28 -2.36
C ALA A 253 -24.67 -8.13 -3.88
N LYS A 254 -24.56 -6.89 -4.36
CA LYS A 254 -24.50 -6.60 -5.80
C LYS A 254 -23.22 -7.10 -6.45
N LEU A 255 -22.08 -6.98 -5.75
CA LEU A 255 -20.83 -7.58 -6.18
C LEU A 255 -20.97 -9.10 -6.33
N GLU A 256 -21.56 -9.77 -5.32
CA GLU A 256 -21.79 -11.21 -5.33
C GLU A 256 -22.65 -11.64 -6.53
N GLU A 257 -23.75 -10.92 -6.79
CA GLU A 257 -24.61 -11.14 -7.96
C GLU A 257 -23.82 -11.04 -9.27
N TYR A 258 -23.01 -9.98 -9.41
CA TYR A 258 -22.23 -9.75 -10.63
C TYR A 258 -21.17 -10.81 -10.85
N VAL A 259 -20.38 -11.17 -9.85
CA VAL A 259 -19.30 -12.16 -10.04
C VAL A 259 -19.86 -13.56 -10.28
N LYS A 260 -21.00 -13.92 -9.67
CA LYS A 260 -21.72 -15.17 -9.99
C LYS A 260 -22.21 -15.19 -11.44
N ARG A 261 -22.82 -14.10 -11.89
CA ARG A 261 -23.33 -13.99 -13.27
C ARG A 261 -22.20 -14.07 -14.31
N LEU A 262 -21.02 -13.55 -13.98
CA LEU A 262 -19.86 -13.56 -14.85
C LEU A 262 -19.00 -14.82 -14.71
N ASP A 263 -19.35 -15.74 -13.81
CA ASP A 263 -18.56 -16.94 -13.48
C ASP A 263 -17.10 -16.61 -13.12
N ILE A 264 -16.90 -15.58 -12.29
CA ILE A 264 -15.60 -15.17 -11.76
C ILE A 264 -15.63 -15.12 -10.23
N SER A 265 -14.45 -14.96 -9.61
CA SER A 265 -14.33 -14.74 -8.17
C SER A 265 -13.89 -13.31 -7.84
N ALA A 266 -14.40 -12.77 -6.72
CA ALA A 266 -13.82 -11.60 -6.05
C ALA A 266 -12.98 -12.02 -4.84
N THR A 267 -11.71 -11.62 -4.83
CA THR A 267 -10.75 -11.94 -3.77
C THR A 267 -10.51 -10.75 -2.88
N PHE A 268 -10.92 -10.85 -1.62
CA PHE A 268 -10.65 -9.85 -0.59
C PHE A 268 -9.27 -10.05 -0.01
N LEU A 269 -8.57 -8.94 0.16
CA LEU A 269 -7.25 -8.89 0.75
C LEU A 269 -7.11 -7.62 1.58
N ASP A 270 -6.51 -7.77 2.74
CA ASP A 270 -6.27 -6.69 3.69
C ASP A 270 -4.95 -6.94 4.44
N ASN A 271 -4.41 -5.91 5.10
CA ASN A 271 -3.23 -6.03 5.93
C ASN A 271 -3.38 -7.12 7.00
N ASP A 272 -4.52 -7.19 7.69
CA ASP A 272 -4.75 -8.18 8.76
C ASP A 272 -4.73 -9.61 8.21
N THR A 273 -5.48 -9.84 7.12
CA THR A 273 -5.59 -11.16 6.49
C THR A 273 -4.26 -11.68 5.97
N GLN A 274 -3.30 -10.78 5.72
CA GLN A 274 -1.98 -11.08 5.18
C GLN A 274 -0.84 -10.91 6.20
N MET A 275 -1.16 -10.71 7.48
CA MET A 275 -0.18 -10.54 8.55
C MET A 275 0.81 -9.38 8.30
N ILE A 276 0.31 -8.29 7.73
CA ILE A 276 1.08 -7.05 7.48
C ILE A 276 0.73 -6.08 8.61
N ASN A 277 1.43 -6.18 9.74
CA ASN A 277 1.01 -5.51 10.98
C ASN A 277 1.80 -4.24 11.30
N TYR A 278 2.99 -4.08 10.76
CA TYR A 278 3.79 -2.86 10.99
C TYR A 278 3.25 -1.69 10.17
N GLU A 279 3.25 -0.51 10.78
CA GLU A 279 2.77 0.74 10.19
C GLU A 279 3.82 1.42 9.30
N TYR A 280 5.10 1.20 9.60
CA TYR A 280 6.20 1.97 9.02
C TYR A 280 6.83 1.27 7.82
N LEU A 281 6.95 2.00 6.71
CA LEU A 281 7.59 1.52 5.46
C LEU A 281 9.04 1.07 5.67
N THR A 282 9.76 1.70 6.59
CA THR A 282 11.12 1.31 7.04
C THR A 282 11.19 -0.13 7.50
N THR A 283 10.10 -0.67 8.06
CA THR A 283 10.06 -2.06 8.51
C THR A 283 10.08 -3.02 7.34
N TYR A 284 9.59 -2.62 6.17
CA TYR A 284 9.45 -3.48 5.00
C TYR A 284 10.53 -3.23 3.94
N MET A 285 11.41 -2.25 4.12
CA MET A 285 12.41 -1.85 3.14
C MET A 285 13.72 -1.48 3.83
N TYR A 286 14.79 -2.24 3.55
CA TYR A 286 16.11 -1.94 4.12
C TYR A 286 16.65 -0.62 3.56
N PHE A 287 17.25 0.20 4.43
CA PHE A 287 17.78 1.52 4.07
C PHE A 287 16.75 2.38 3.33
N PHE A 288 15.49 2.32 3.76
CA PHE A 288 14.37 2.99 3.10
C PHE A 288 14.63 4.48 2.84
N GLY A 289 15.12 5.22 3.84
CA GLY A 289 15.45 6.63 3.70
C GLY A 289 16.46 6.90 2.58
N TYR A 290 17.45 6.03 2.39
CA TYR A 290 18.44 6.17 1.32
C TYR A 290 17.82 5.91 -0.06
N TYR A 291 17.05 4.82 -0.17
CA TYR A 291 16.61 4.28 -1.46
C TYR A 291 15.28 4.84 -1.96
N ILE A 292 14.52 5.58 -1.16
CA ILE A 292 13.23 6.15 -1.60
C ILE A 292 13.33 6.94 -2.91
N ASN A 293 14.42 7.67 -3.13
CA ASN A 293 14.66 8.45 -4.35
C ASN A 293 14.98 7.59 -5.59
N MET A 294 15.23 6.29 -5.41
CA MET A 294 15.27 5.33 -6.52
C MET A 294 13.86 4.94 -6.95
N PHE A 295 13.00 4.65 -5.97
CA PHE A 295 11.62 4.23 -6.22
C PHE A 295 10.78 5.38 -6.77
N LEU A 296 10.92 6.57 -6.17
CA LEU A 296 10.08 7.73 -6.46
C LEU A 296 10.95 8.92 -6.90
N PRO A 297 10.50 9.73 -7.87
CA PRO A 297 11.13 11.02 -8.14
C PRO A 297 10.93 11.98 -6.95
N ALA A 298 11.86 12.94 -6.80
CA ALA A 298 11.91 13.82 -5.63
C ALA A 298 10.61 14.62 -5.40
N SER A 299 9.95 15.06 -6.47
CA SER A 299 8.63 15.71 -6.46
C SER A 299 7.53 14.87 -5.80
N LEU A 300 7.57 13.54 -5.95
CA LEU A 300 6.61 12.63 -5.32
C LEU A 300 6.96 12.33 -3.87
N ALA A 301 8.24 12.16 -3.56
CA ALA A 301 8.73 11.89 -2.20
C ALA A 301 8.67 13.13 -1.28
N ARG A 302 8.87 14.33 -1.83
CA ARG A 302 9.00 15.58 -1.07
C ARG A 302 7.79 15.92 -0.19
N PRO A 303 6.53 15.79 -0.62
CA PRO A 303 5.38 16.01 0.26
C PRO A 303 5.37 15.10 1.50
N HIS A 304 5.78 13.84 1.36
CA HIS A 304 5.88 12.88 2.47
C HIS A 304 7.03 13.23 3.41
N LEU A 305 8.15 13.70 2.85
CA LEU A 305 9.28 14.23 3.60
C LEU A 305 8.90 15.47 4.41
N HIS A 306 8.30 16.47 3.76
CA HIS A 306 7.86 17.71 4.39
C HIS A 306 6.92 17.45 5.57
N ARG A 307 5.97 16.52 5.39
CA ARG A 307 5.04 16.12 6.43
C ARG A 307 5.76 15.47 7.63
N ALA A 308 6.69 14.57 7.38
CA ALA A 308 7.49 13.93 8.42
C ALA A 308 8.34 14.95 9.20
N GLN A 309 8.97 15.90 8.51
CA GLN A 309 9.76 16.97 9.10
C GLN A 309 8.91 17.86 10.03
N ASP A 310 7.74 18.29 9.54
CA ASP A 310 6.77 19.09 10.30
C ASP A 310 6.28 18.36 11.56
N ARG A 311 5.99 17.06 11.46
CA ARG A 311 5.59 16.20 12.59
C ARG A 311 6.69 16.01 13.61
N LEU A 312 7.91 15.73 13.18
CA LEU A 312 9.04 15.49 14.08
C LEU A 312 9.36 16.74 14.91
N ILE A 313 9.35 17.93 14.30
CA ILE A 313 9.50 19.20 15.01
C ILE A 313 8.34 19.41 16.00
N THR A 314 7.09 19.20 15.54
CA THR A 314 5.92 19.38 16.40
C THR A 314 5.97 18.47 17.62
N PHE A 315 6.37 17.21 17.47
CA PHE A 315 6.58 16.28 18.57
C PHE A 315 7.61 16.83 19.58
N ALA A 316 8.78 17.26 19.10
CA ALA A 316 9.86 17.73 19.96
C ALA A 316 9.43 18.97 20.77
N PHE A 317 8.75 19.93 20.12
CA PHE A 317 8.28 21.15 20.78
C PHE A 317 7.03 20.94 21.64
N ARG A 318 6.21 19.91 21.40
CA ARG A 318 5.15 19.47 22.33
C ARG A 318 5.73 18.99 23.65
N LEU A 319 6.75 18.13 23.61
CA LEU A 319 7.48 17.68 24.79
C LEU A 319 8.14 18.85 25.53
N TRP A 320 8.78 19.76 24.80
CA TRP A 320 9.35 20.97 25.37
C TRP A 320 8.29 21.83 26.06
N GLY A 321 7.14 22.05 25.41
CA GLY A 321 6.02 22.83 25.95
C GLY A 321 5.47 22.23 27.24
N ALA A 322 5.29 20.91 27.29
CA ALA A 322 4.89 20.21 28.50
C ALA A 322 5.90 20.37 29.65
N CYS A 323 7.19 20.24 29.37
CA CYS A 323 8.25 20.37 30.38
C CYS A 323 8.39 21.80 30.94
N ASN A 324 8.02 22.81 30.14
CA ASN A 324 8.16 24.23 30.49
C ASN A 324 6.81 24.90 30.81
N ASN A 325 5.73 24.13 30.95
CA ASN A 325 4.37 24.65 31.16
C ASN A 325 3.98 25.77 30.17
N THR A 326 4.44 25.67 28.93
CA THR A 326 4.24 26.64 27.86
C THR A 326 3.43 26.01 26.74
N TYR A 327 2.44 26.72 26.20
CA TYR A 327 1.46 26.16 25.28
C TYR A 327 1.12 27.11 24.13
N GLU A 328 0.45 26.58 23.11
CA GLU A 328 -0.14 27.33 22.00
C GLU A 328 0.85 28.29 21.33
N SER A 329 0.52 29.58 21.26
CA SER A 329 1.30 30.60 20.55
C SER A 329 2.69 30.80 21.14
N ASP A 330 2.91 30.53 22.43
CA ASP A 330 4.21 30.71 23.06
C ASP A 330 5.20 29.59 22.69
N VAL A 331 4.70 28.37 22.49
CA VAL A 331 5.50 27.30 21.87
C VAL A 331 5.84 27.66 20.43
N VAL A 332 4.87 28.18 19.66
CA VAL A 332 5.12 28.61 18.27
C VAL A 332 6.20 29.68 18.16
N LYS A 333 6.22 30.68 19.06
CA LYS A 333 7.31 31.66 19.13
C LYS A 333 8.67 30.98 19.31
N THR A 334 8.72 29.99 20.20
CA THR A 334 9.95 29.22 20.45
C THR A 334 10.37 28.39 19.23
N VAL A 335 9.43 27.76 18.53
CA VAL A 335 9.68 27.04 17.27
C VAL A 335 10.26 27.99 16.23
N GLN A 336 9.63 29.16 16.03
CA GLN A 336 10.07 30.16 15.04
C GLN A 336 11.47 30.72 15.34
N ASN A 337 11.83 30.85 16.63
CA ASN A 337 13.17 31.28 17.04
C ASN A 337 14.25 30.22 16.80
N ASN A 338 13.88 28.95 16.62
CA ASN A 338 14.80 27.82 16.48
C ASN A 338 14.78 27.19 15.08
N LEU A 339 14.03 27.76 14.13
CA LEU A 339 13.98 27.31 12.75
C LEU A 339 14.40 28.44 11.81
N ASP A 340 15.23 28.11 10.83
CA ASP A 340 15.48 29.00 9.71
C ASP A 340 14.19 29.20 8.89
N ARG A 341 13.69 30.43 8.82
CA ARG A 341 12.43 30.76 8.16
C ARG A 341 12.45 30.41 6.66
N HIS A 342 13.57 30.58 5.98
CA HIS A 342 13.68 30.33 4.55
C HIS A 342 13.62 28.83 4.25
N MET A 343 14.32 28.01 5.05
CA MET A 343 14.32 26.55 4.92
C MET A 343 13.03 25.90 5.43
N ALA A 344 12.39 26.47 6.45
CA ALA A 344 11.18 25.89 7.05
C ALA A 344 9.90 26.20 6.25
N ARG A 345 9.85 27.33 5.54
CA ARG A 345 8.66 27.80 4.82
C ARG A 345 7.95 26.75 3.92
N PRO A 346 8.66 25.87 3.19
CA PRO A 346 8.01 24.91 2.28
C PRO A 346 7.26 23.76 2.98
N TRP A 347 7.53 23.52 4.27
CA TRP A 347 7.02 22.34 4.98
C TRP A 347 6.41 22.63 6.34
N ALA A 348 6.85 23.68 7.03
CA ALA A 348 6.34 24.04 8.36
C ALA A 348 4.88 24.49 8.27
N SER A 349 3.96 23.68 8.79
CA SER A 349 2.53 23.99 8.80
C SER A 349 1.95 23.70 10.17
N MET A 350 2.06 22.46 10.63
CA MET A 350 1.61 22.03 11.95
C MET A 350 2.50 22.59 13.05
N CYS A 351 3.82 22.65 12.83
CA CYS A 351 4.77 23.08 13.86
C CYS A 351 4.70 24.59 14.15
N ILE A 352 4.08 25.36 13.25
CA ILE A 352 3.83 26.81 13.42
C ILE A 352 2.36 27.12 13.70
N ASN A 353 1.52 26.10 13.91
CA ASN A 353 0.12 26.27 14.24
C ASN A 353 -0.08 26.19 15.77
N PRO A 354 -0.57 27.24 16.44
CA PRO A 354 -0.82 27.23 17.88
C PRO A 354 -1.72 26.08 18.34
N LYS A 355 -2.70 25.67 17.52
CA LYS A 355 -3.61 24.56 17.84
C LYS A 355 -2.90 23.21 17.98
N SER A 356 -1.68 23.08 17.44
CA SER A 356 -0.88 21.87 17.60
C SER A 356 -0.29 21.71 19.01
N TYR A 357 -0.30 22.76 19.83
CA TYR A 357 0.39 22.83 21.12
C TYR A 357 -0.56 23.09 22.30
N THR A 358 -1.79 22.55 22.24
CA THR A 358 -2.67 22.55 23.42
C THR A 358 -2.02 21.80 24.58
N LYS A 359 -2.39 22.13 25.81
CA LYS A 359 -1.89 21.43 27.01
C LYS A 359 -2.02 19.91 26.90
N SER A 360 -3.18 19.43 26.43
CA SER A 360 -3.43 18.01 26.23
C SER A 360 -2.50 17.37 25.19
N SER A 361 -2.28 18.05 24.05
CA SER A 361 -1.40 17.55 22.98
C SER A 361 0.07 17.53 23.41
N CYS A 362 0.50 18.56 24.15
CA CYS A 362 1.86 18.61 24.70
C CYS A 362 2.11 17.48 25.70
N GLN A 363 1.18 17.23 26.61
CA GLN A 363 1.29 16.12 27.57
C GLN A 363 1.22 14.75 26.89
N ALA A 364 0.41 14.61 25.84
CA ALA A 364 0.28 13.37 25.09
C ALA A 364 1.57 12.97 24.35
N ALA A 365 2.47 13.91 24.04
CA ALA A 365 3.73 13.62 23.35
C ALA A 365 4.69 12.72 24.16
N ALA A 366 4.47 12.57 25.47
CA ALA A 366 5.23 11.63 26.30
C ALA A 366 4.71 10.18 26.23
N LYS A 367 3.64 9.92 25.48
CA LYS A 367 3.12 8.56 25.27
C LYS A 367 4.06 7.75 24.37
N ASP A 368 4.12 6.45 24.62
CA ASP A 368 5.00 5.52 23.90
C ASP A 368 4.74 5.51 22.39
N GLU A 369 3.48 5.59 21.97
CA GLU A 369 3.09 5.64 20.54
C GLU A 369 3.67 6.88 19.84
N GLU A 370 3.60 8.06 20.47
CA GLU A 370 4.13 9.31 19.91
C GLU A 370 5.67 9.29 19.84
N ILE A 371 6.32 8.75 20.88
CA ILE A 371 7.78 8.62 20.89
C ILE A 371 8.24 7.60 19.84
N HIS A 372 7.57 6.45 19.76
CA HIS A 372 7.85 5.44 18.74
C HIS A 372 7.68 6.01 17.33
N HIS A 373 6.62 6.77 17.09
CA HIS A 373 6.41 7.45 15.83
C HIS A 373 7.54 8.45 15.52
N ALA A 374 7.96 9.26 16.49
CA ALA A 374 9.07 10.19 16.32
C ALA A 374 10.41 9.49 16.03
N VAL A 375 10.66 8.32 16.63
CA VAL A 375 11.83 7.48 16.31
C VAL A 375 11.82 7.08 14.84
N GLN A 376 10.67 6.68 14.30
CA GLN A 376 10.54 6.26 12.90
C GLN A 376 10.75 7.43 11.95
N LEU A 377 10.18 8.60 12.25
CA LEU A 377 10.41 9.82 11.47
C LEU A 377 11.87 10.27 11.52
N ALA A 378 12.54 10.13 12.67
CA ALA A 378 13.96 10.43 12.81
C ALA A 378 14.85 9.46 12.00
N ASP A 379 14.47 8.18 11.91
CA ASP A 379 15.22 7.17 11.16
C ASP A 379 15.04 7.29 9.64
N ALA A 380 13.80 7.39 9.16
CA ALA A 380 13.48 7.67 7.76
C ALA A 380 12.25 8.57 7.66
N PRO A 381 12.42 9.87 7.38
CA PRO A 381 11.36 10.87 7.45
C PRO A 381 10.47 10.82 6.20
N PHE A 382 9.70 9.76 6.03
CA PHE A 382 8.72 9.67 4.95
C PHE A 382 7.42 9.08 5.49
N GLU A 383 6.37 9.88 5.42
CA GLU A 383 5.11 9.56 6.06
C GLU A 383 3.95 9.50 5.05
N THR A 384 3.05 8.54 5.21
CA THR A 384 1.79 8.50 4.45
C THR A 384 0.90 9.71 4.78
N PHE A 385 0.07 10.15 3.83
CA PHE A 385 -0.86 11.25 4.07
C PHE A 385 -1.89 10.91 5.17
N GLY A 386 -2.18 9.62 5.36
CA GLY A 386 -3.08 9.09 6.39
C GLY A 386 -2.45 8.75 7.73
N ALA A 387 -1.12 8.90 7.91
CA ALA A 387 -0.42 8.47 9.12
C ALA A 387 -0.87 9.18 10.41
N GLY A 388 -0.63 8.53 11.55
CA GLY A 388 -1.04 8.99 12.88
C GLY A 388 -2.48 8.62 13.27
N ASN A 389 -3.17 7.86 12.43
CA ASN A 389 -4.49 7.28 12.72
C ASN A 389 -4.42 5.78 13.05
N GLY A 390 -3.24 5.24 13.38
CA GLY A 390 -2.99 3.80 13.49
C GLY A 390 -3.22 3.03 12.17
N MET A 391 -3.22 3.74 11.03
CA MET A 391 -3.36 3.11 9.73
C MET A 391 -2.04 2.52 9.30
N ARG A 392 -2.08 1.26 8.88
CA ARG A 392 -0.92 0.51 8.37
C ARG A 392 -0.59 0.94 6.93
N VAL A 393 0.00 0.03 6.15
CA VAL A 393 0.30 0.19 4.72
C VAL A 393 -0.66 -0.65 3.84
N PRO A 394 -1.93 -0.24 3.65
CA PRO A 394 -2.95 -0.96 2.88
C PRO A 394 -2.46 -1.40 1.51
N ALA A 395 -1.72 -0.56 0.81
CA ALA A 395 -1.26 -0.88 -0.54
C ALA A 395 -0.37 -2.14 -0.55
N PHE A 396 0.38 -2.41 0.53
CA PHE A 396 1.32 -3.54 0.58
C PHE A 396 0.61 -4.90 0.61
N ALA A 397 -0.65 -4.93 1.03
CA ALA A 397 -1.50 -6.12 0.88
C ALA A 397 -1.59 -6.57 -0.59
N ARG A 398 -1.49 -5.63 -1.54
CA ARG A 398 -1.60 -5.92 -2.98
C ARG A 398 -0.29 -6.44 -3.59
N LEU A 399 0.82 -6.47 -2.85
CA LEU A 399 2.09 -7.01 -3.35
C LEU A 399 2.02 -8.52 -3.62
N MET A 400 1.10 -9.23 -2.98
CA MET A 400 0.92 -10.68 -3.10
C MET A 400 0.01 -11.10 -4.27
N VAL A 401 -0.44 -10.16 -5.10
CA VAL A 401 -1.24 -10.44 -6.30
C VAL A 401 -0.70 -9.71 -7.54
N GLY A 402 -1.18 -10.11 -8.72
CA GLY A 402 -0.82 -9.49 -9.99
C GLY A 402 0.38 -10.16 -10.69
N PRO A 403 0.88 -9.57 -11.78
CA PRO A 403 1.78 -10.24 -12.71
C PRO A 403 3.19 -10.48 -12.14
N GLY A 404 3.54 -9.88 -11.00
CA GLY A 404 4.79 -10.16 -10.29
C GLY A 404 4.80 -11.49 -9.53
N GLN A 405 3.64 -12.15 -9.37
CA GLN A 405 3.45 -13.26 -8.44
C GLN A 405 3.27 -14.61 -9.16
N VAL A 406 4.30 -15.04 -9.88
CA VAL A 406 4.30 -16.25 -10.75
C VAL A 406 4.13 -17.57 -9.97
N ASN A 407 4.29 -17.55 -8.63
CA ASN A 407 4.09 -18.71 -7.75
C ASN A 407 3.24 -18.35 -6.53
N ALA A 408 2.16 -17.59 -6.72
CA ALA A 408 1.30 -17.14 -5.63
C ALA A 408 0.74 -18.31 -4.80
N ASP A 409 0.47 -19.45 -5.42
CA ASP A 409 -0.04 -20.69 -4.80
C ASP A 409 0.93 -21.33 -3.78
N LYS A 410 2.23 -21.05 -3.90
CA LYS A 410 3.24 -21.51 -2.93
C LYS A 410 3.29 -20.64 -1.67
N ASN A 411 2.71 -19.45 -1.74
CA ASN A 411 2.90 -18.38 -0.78
C ASN A 411 1.61 -17.94 -0.09
N SER A 412 0.48 -18.20 -0.74
CA SER A 412 -0.84 -17.70 -0.34
C SER A 412 -1.92 -18.74 -0.64
N VAL A 413 -3.04 -18.63 0.06
CA VAL A 413 -4.26 -19.40 -0.16
C VAL A 413 -5.40 -18.43 -0.41
N ALA A 414 -6.18 -18.67 -1.47
CA ALA A 414 -7.41 -17.94 -1.74
C ALA A 414 -8.61 -18.77 -1.25
N THR A 415 -8.95 -18.64 0.03
CA THR A 415 -9.95 -19.48 0.70
C THR A 415 -11.36 -19.05 0.33
N PRO A 416 -12.24 -19.94 -0.16
CA PRO A 416 -13.62 -19.58 -0.46
C PRO A 416 -14.40 -19.31 0.83
N PHE A 417 -15.09 -18.17 0.90
CA PHE A 417 -15.83 -17.78 2.10
C PHE A 417 -17.12 -17.07 1.74
N LYS A 418 -18.09 -17.09 2.64
CA LYS A 418 -19.36 -16.39 2.51
C LYS A 418 -19.51 -15.36 3.60
N ILE A 419 -20.14 -14.24 3.24
CA ILE A 419 -20.51 -13.18 4.16
C ILE A 419 -22.02 -13.24 4.34
N SER A 420 -22.49 -13.32 5.57
CA SER A 420 -23.90 -13.13 5.90
C SER A 420 -24.19 -11.63 5.92
N LEU A 421 -24.82 -11.15 4.85
CA LEU A 421 -25.22 -9.76 4.69
C LEU A 421 -26.57 -9.54 5.38
N SER A 422 -26.61 -8.77 6.48
CA SER A 422 -27.86 -8.32 7.09
C SER A 422 -28.09 -6.83 6.78
N ALA A 423 -29.35 -6.38 6.79
CA ALA A 423 -29.71 -5.00 6.45
C ALA A 423 -29.05 -3.95 7.35
N SER A 424 -28.65 -4.32 8.57
CA SER A 424 -28.10 -3.42 9.59
C SER A 424 -26.63 -3.66 9.94
N SER A 425 -26.02 -4.77 9.50
CA SER A 425 -24.60 -5.05 9.72
C SER A 425 -24.05 -6.12 8.77
N LEU A 426 -22.77 -5.97 8.41
CA LEU A 426 -21.92 -7.10 8.05
C LEU A 426 -21.57 -7.76 9.39
N GLY A 427 -21.87 -9.05 9.59
CA GLY A 427 -21.82 -9.58 10.96
C GLY A 427 -21.30 -11.00 11.10
N GLN A 428 -21.34 -11.81 10.06
CA GLN A 428 -20.88 -13.19 10.15
C GLN A 428 -20.25 -13.62 8.83
N PHE A 429 -19.20 -14.43 8.93
CA PHE A 429 -18.58 -15.04 7.78
C PHE A 429 -18.16 -16.47 8.09
N ARG A 430 -18.00 -17.28 7.06
CA ARG A 430 -17.57 -18.68 7.20
C ARG A 430 -16.90 -19.15 5.93
N ILE A 431 -16.08 -20.20 6.04
CA ILE A 431 -15.59 -20.93 4.87
C ILE A 431 -16.79 -21.62 4.23
N GLU A 432 -16.98 -21.41 2.92
CA GLU A 432 -18.06 -22.04 2.17
C GLU A 432 -17.60 -22.29 0.73
N ALA A 433 -17.77 -23.52 0.24
CA ALA A 433 -17.47 -23.91 -1.12
C ALA A 433 -18.70 -24.59 -1.74
N PRO A 434 -19.12 -24.21 -2.97
CA PRO A 434 -18.61 -23.10 -3.76
C PRO A 434 -19.01 -21.73 -3.16
N SER A 435 -18.18 -20.71 -3.40
CA SER A 435 -18.51 -19.31 -3.10
C SER A 435 -18.09 -18.40 -4.24
N ALA A 436 -18.71 -17.22 -4.32
CA ALA A 436 -18.30 -16.10 -5.17
C ALA A 436 -17.07 -15.35 -4.62
N PHE A 437 -16.86 -15.40 -3.31
CA PHE A 437 -15.83 -14.65 -2.62
C PHE A 437 -14.67 -15.52 -2.16
N ARG A 438 -13.48 -14.94 -2.15
CA ARG A 438 -12.23 -15.55 -1.69
C ARG A 438 -11.56 -14.63 -0.69
N LEU A 439 -10.96 -15.18 0.35
CA LEU A 439 -10.14 -14.44 1.30
C LEU A 439 -8.68 -14.85 1.10
N LEU A 440 -7.80 -13.88 0.84
CA LEU A 440 -6.38 -14.14 0.65
C LEU A 440 -5.67 -14.20 2.00
N THR A 441 -5.09 -15.35 2.32
CA THR A 441 -4.29 -15.54 3.53
C THR A 441 -2.92 -16.12 3.18
N PRO A 442 -1.87 -15.89 3.99
CA PRO A 442 -0.55 -16.41 3.70
C PRO A 442 -0.48 -17.91 3.99
N LEU A 443 0.25 -18.65 3.17
CA LEU A 443 0.59 -20.04 3.44
C LEU A 443 1.80 -20.07 4.38
N ALA A 444 1.67 -20.74 5.53
CA ALA A 444 2.80 -21.02 6.40
C ALA A 444 3.75 -21.97 5.67
N SER A 445 4.85 -21.44 5.10
CA SER A 445 5.84 -22.28 4.43
C SER A 445 6.49 -23.23 5.44
N SER A 446 6.44 -24.54 5.17
CA SER A 446 7.33 -25.52 5.79
C SER A 446 8.76 -25.21 5.32
N SER A 447 9.58 -24.66 6.21
CA SER A 447 10.98 -24.37 5.91
C SER A 447 11.74 -25.67 5.61
N SER A 448 12.13 -25.81 4.35
CA SER A 448 13.22 -26.64 3.77
C SER A 448 13.98 -27.60 4.70
N SER A 449 13.77 -28.91 4.51
CA SER A 449 14.85 -29.89 4.33
C SER A 449 14.32 -31.20 3.73
N SER A 450 15.12 -31.78 2.84
CA SER A 450 15.02 -33.09 2.19
C SER A 450 14.16 -33.24 0.92
N THR A 451 14.89 -33.52 -0.16
CA THR A 451 14.51 -34.20 -1.39
C THR A 451 13.64 -35.43 -1.12
N THR A 452 12.33 -35.35 -1.39
CA THR A 452 11.57 -36.46 -2.01
C THR A 452 10.26 -35.94 -2.62
N THR A 453 9.98 -36.37 -3.83
CA THR A 453 8.73 -36.26 -4.58
C THR A 453 7.51 -36.64 -3.72
N GLN A 454 6.60 -35.69 -3.45
CA GLN A 454 5.14 -35.87 -3.64
C GLN A 454 4.32 -34.61 -3.31
N THR A 455 3.41 -34.34 -4.24
CA THR A 455 2.29 -33.39 -4.21
C THR A 455 1.34 -33.67 -3.06
N SER A 456 1.38 -32.83 -2.02
CA SER A 456 0.33 -32.74 -1.01
C SER A 456 0.29 -31.31 -0.50
N LEU A 457 -0.73 -30.55 -0.93
CA LEU A 457 -1.14 -29.32 -0.28
C LEU A 457 -1.93 -29.71 0.98
N THR A 458 -1.19 -30.22 1.96
CA THR A 458 -1.61 -30.13 3.36
C THR A 458 -0.63 -29.23 4.08
N PRO A 459 -1.13 -28.33 4.94
CA PRO A 459 -0.38 -27.85 6.08
C PRO A 459 -0.27 -28.98 7.11
N ALA A 460 0.35 -30.11 6.78
CA ALA A 460 0.47 -31.26 7.69
C ALA A 460 1.52 -31.05 8.80
N ASN A 461 1.97 -29.82 9.00
CA ASN A 461 2.77 -29.42 10.16
C ASN A 461 2.60 -27.91 10.44
N ILE A 462 1.35 -27.41 10.45
CA ILE A 462 1.08 -26.22 11.26
C ILE A 462 1.05 -26.69 12.72
N ASN A 463 2.24 -26.99 13.25
CA ASN A 463 2.50 -26.51 14.59
C ASN A 463 2.34 -24.99 14.45
N PRO A 464 1.53 -24.29 15.26
CA PRO A 464 1.49 -22.85 15.20
C PRO A 464 2.91 -22.38 15.53
N LYS A 465 3.73 -22.17 14.49
CA LYS A 465 4.68 -21.07 14.50
C LYS A 465 3.83 -19.92 14.99
N SER A 466 4.17 -19.41 16.17
CA SER A 466 3.45 -18.31 16.80
C SER A 466 3.15 -17.26 15.74
N ASP A 467 2.04 -16.54 15.84
CA ASP A 467 1.68 -15.48 14.90
C ASP A 467 2.87 -14.54 14.58
N SER A 468 3.80 -14.39 15.52
CA SER A 468 5.13 -13.79 15.38
C SER A 468 5.99 -14.36 14.25
N ALA A 469 6.17 -15.68 14.13
CA ALA A 469 6.98 -16.28 13.07
C ALA A 469 6.33 -16.17 11.68
N LEU A 470 4.99 -16.16 11.60
CA LEU A 470 4.28 -15.89 10.35
C LEU A 470 4.40 -14.42 9.94
N LEU A 471 4.30 -13.50 10.92
CA LEU A 471 4.53 -12.07 10.75
C LEU A 471 5.96 -11.77 10.27
N GLU A 472 6.97 -12.41 10.86
CA GLU A 472 8.36 -12.29 10.41
C GLU A 472 8.55 -12.82 8.98
N MET A 473 7.93 -13.96 8.65
CA MET A 473 7.98 -14.52 7.30
C MET A 473 7.37 -13.57 6.26
N MET A 474 6.18 -13.00 6.56
CA MET A 474 5.52 -12.06 5.65
C MET A 474 6.29 -10.75 5.52
N THR A 475 6.84 -10.25 6.62
CA THR A 475 7.71 -9.06 6.61
C THR A 475 8.96 -9.30 5.78
N GLY A 476 9.62 -10.45 5.96
CA GLY A 476 10.78 -10.87 5.18
C GLY A 476 10.47 -11.04 3.69
N ARG A 477 9.28 -11.58 3.36
CA ARG A 477 8.82 -11.71 1.97
C ARG A 477 8.63 -10.35 1.30
N ILE A 478 7.95 -9.42 1.97
CA ILE A 478 7.77 -8.05 1.45
C ILE A 478 9.12 -7.37 1.27
N ARG A 479 10.03 -7.50 2.25
CA ARG A 479 11.42 -7.01 2.12
C ARG A 479 12.09 -7.58 0.88
N GLY A 480 12.02 -8.90 0.67
CA GLY A 480 12.59 -9.56 -0.51
C GLY A 480 12.04 -9.01 -1.83
N ILE A 481 10.72 -8.81 -1.91
CA ILE A 481 10.05 -8.20 -3.08
C ILE A 481 10.60 -6.79 -3.34
N MET A 482 10.59 -5.92 -2.32
CA MET A 482 11.01 -4.54 -2.48
C MET A 482 12.52 -4.41 -2.77
N MET A 483 13.35 -5.31 -2.22
CA MET A 483 14.77 -5.37 -2.52
C MET A 483 15.06 -5.86 -3.94
N ALA A 484 14.28 -6.81 -4.47
CA ALA A 484 14.40 -7.22 -5.86
C ALA A 484 14.07 -6.07 -6.83
N VAL A 485 13.00 -5.30 -6.53
CA VAL A 485 12.65 -4.10 -7.28
C VAL A 485 13.75 -3.04 -7.19
N LEU A 486 14.29 -2.82 -5.99
CA LEU A 486 15.39 -1.89 -5.78
C LEU A 486 16.61 -2.25 -6.61
N GLU A 487 17.06 -3.50 -6.54
CA GLU A 487 18.24 -3.96 -7.26
C GLU A 487 18.06 -3.77 -8.76
N ARG A 488 16.85 -4.04 -9.27
CA ARG A 488 16.54 -3.76 -10.67
C ARG A 488 16.65 -2.27 -11.01
N LEU A 489 16.09 -1.40 -10.17
CA LEU A 489 16.18 0.05 -10.37
C LEU A 489 17.63 0.54 -10.27
N ARG A 490 18.47 -0.06 -9.41
CA ARG A 490 19.89 0.28 -9.29
C ARG A 490 20.68 -0.09 -10.53
N GLN A 491 20.43 -1.27 -11.10
CA GLN A 491 21.03 -1.69 -12.37
C GLN A 491 20.64 -0.73 -13.51
N ASP A 492 19.40 -0.23 -13.49
CA ASP A 492 18.89 0.67 -14.53
C ASP A 492 19.32 2.14 -14.33
N LYS A 493 19.36 2.66 -13.12
CA LYS A 493 19.52 4.11 -12.86
C LYS A 493 20.75 4.48 -12.03
N GLY A 494 21.50 3.50 -11.54
CA GLY A 494 22.63 3.70 -10.63
C GLY A 494 22.21 3.88 -9.17
N ASN A 495 23.06 4.52 -8.36
CA ASN A 495 22.76 4.79 -6.95
C ASN A 495 22.07 6.16 -6.78
N PRO A 496 21.21 6.33 -5.75
CA PRO A 496 20.54 7.60 -5.52
C PRO A 496 21.54 8.68 -5.10
N THR A 497 21.30 9.90 -5.56
CA THR A 497 22.04 11.10 -5.16
C THR A 497 21.20 11.93 -4.19
N MET A 498 21.79 12.34 -3.07
CA MET A 498 21.13 13.23 -2.09
C MET A 498 21.49 14.69 -2.34
N SER A 499 20.47 15.55 -2.43
CA SER A 499 20.65 16.99 -2.63
C SER A 499 21.28 17.67 -1.42
N GLU A 500 22.07 18.73 -1.67
CA GLU A 500 22.62 19.58 -0.59
C GLU A 500 21.53 20.27 0.21
N GLU A 501 20.43 20.65 -0.44
CA GLU A 501 19.23 21.21 0.20
C GLU A 501 18.70 20.26 1.30
N ASN A 502 18.55 18.97 1.00
CA ASN A 502 18.08 17.99 1.98
C ASN A 502 19.05 17.87 3.17
N ARG A 503 20.37 17.92 2.93
CA ARG A 503 21.37 17.90 4.01
C ARG A 503 21.25 19.13 4.90
N ALA A 504 21.14 20.31 4.29
CA ALA A 504 21.05 21.57 5.01
C ALA A 504 19.76 21.65 5.84
N THR A 505 18.61 21.30 5.26
CA THR A 505 17.33 21.25 5.98
C THR A 505 17.37 20.24 7.13
N TRP A 506 17.93 19.04 6.92
CA TRP A 506 18.01 18.04 7.98
C TRP A 506 18.93 18.46 9.13
N LYS A 507 20.02 19.18 8.84
CA LYS A 507 20.89 19.75 9.87
C LYS A 507 20.15 20.77 10.74
N GLU A 508 19.33 21.63 10.14
CA GLU A 508 18.50 22.59 10.89
C GLU A 508 17.42 21.88 11.74
N ILE A 509 16.78 20.85 11.19
CA ILE A 509 15.84 20.02 11.95
C ILE A 509 16.55 19.36 13.14
N GLY A 510 17.73 18.78 12.92
CA GLY A 510 18.54 18.16 13.96
C GLY A 510 18.86 19.14 15.10
N LYS A 511 19.26 20.38 14.78
CA LYS A 511 19.50 21.44 15.78
C LYS A 511 18.24 21.78 16.57
N ALA A 512 17.11 22.00 15.88
CA ALA A 512 15.87 22.40 16.52
C ALA A 512 15.32 21.30 17.45
N VAL A 513 15.36 20.04 17.01
CA VAL A 513 14.96 18.89 17.85
C VAL A 513 15.93 18.70 19.02
N ALA A 514 17.24 18.85 18.79
CA ALA A 514 18.24 18.76 19.85
C ALA A 514 18.03 19.84 20.93
N PHE A 515 17.72 21.07 20.53
CA PHE A 515 17.35 22.15 21.44
C PHE A 515 16.10 21.80 22.26
N ALA A 516 15.01 21.44 21.59
CA ALA A 516 13.72 21.20 22.23
C ALA A 516 13.80 20.03 23.24
N LEU A 517 14.35 18.89 22.82
CA LEU A 517 14.52 17.72 23.68
C LEU A 517 15.62 17.93 24.75
N GLY A 518 16.63 18.76 24.46
CA GLY A 518 17.63 19.20 25.45
C GLY A 518 17.01 20.02 26.58
N GLY A 519 16.04 20.89 26.25
CA GLY A 519 15.27 21.67 27.24
C GLY A 519 14.37 20.84 28.16
N CYS A 520 14.16 19.57 27.84
CA CYS A 520 13.44 18.62 28.70
C CYS A 520 14.33 17.99 29.77
N LYS A 521 15.66 18.15 29.69
CA LYS A 521 16.62 17.57 30.65
C LYS A 521 16.53 18.30 32.00
N GLY A 522 16.15 17.57 33.04
CA GLY A 522 16.07 18.05 34.43
C GLY A 522 15.32 17.06 35.31
N GLU A 523 15.73 16.92 36.57
CA GLU A 523 15.05 16.03 37.52
C GLU A 523 13.56 16.41 37.67
N GLY A 524 12.68 15.40 37.58
CA GLY A 524 11.23 15.57 37.75
C GLY A 524 10.47 16.19 36.56
N ARG A 525 11.13 16.56 35.45
CA ARG A 525 10.45 17.18 34.29
C ARG A 525 9.77 16.18 33.34
N LEU A 526 10.29 14.95 33.28
CA LEU A 526 9.78 13.89 32.42
C LEU A 526 9.28 12.71 33.27
N PRO A 527 8.24 11.99 32.81
CA PRO A 527 7.87 10.71 33.41
C PRO A 527 9.03 9.71 33.36
N LYS A 528 9.04 8.77 34.30
CA LYS A 528 10.07 7.72 34.39
C LYS A 528 10.16 6.96 33.05
N GLY A 529 11.38 6.76 32.56
CA GLY A 529 11.66 6.05 31.31
C GLY A 529 11.52 6.89 30.03
N VAL A 530 10.83 8.04 30.05
CA VAL A 530 10.68 8.90 28.84
C VAL A 530 12.02 9.51 28.43
N GLY A 531 12.87 9.89 29.39
CA GLY A 531 14.19 10.47 29.13
C GLY A 531 15.09 9.60 28.23
N GLU A 532 15.11 8.28 28.47
CA GLU A 532 15.88 7.32 27.66
C GLU A 532 15.29 7.19 26.25
N LYS A 533 13.96 7.13 26.14
CA LYS A 533 13.27 7.02 24.85
C LYS A 533 13.47 8.26 23.97
N ILE A 534 13.44 9.47 24.54
CA ILE A 534 13.71 10.70 23.77
C ILE A 534 15.19 10.84 23.38
N ALA A 535 16.12 10.29 24.18
CA ALA A 535 17.52 10.22 23.79
C ALA A 535 17.71 9.32 22.57
N PHE A 536 16.93 8.24 22.47
CA PHE A 536 16.91 7.38 21.28
C PHE A 536 16.40 8.10 20.02
N VAL A 537 15.39 8.98 20.15
CA VAL A 537 14.95 9.86 19.04
C VAL A 537 16.11 10.75 18.56
N GLN A 538 16.85 11.36 19.49
CA GLN A 538 18.02 12.18 19.16
C GLN A 538 19.12 11.39 18.46
N ALA A 539 19.39 10.16 18.92
CA ALA A 539 20.37 9.29 18.27
C ALA A 539 19.96 8.96 16.83
N LYS A 540 18.68 8.63 16.59
CA LYS A 540 18.17 8.32 15.25
C LYS A 540 18.21 9.48 14.25
N LEU A 541 18.14 10.73 14.71
CA LEU A 541 18.35 11.88 13.81
C LEU A 541 19.73 11.89 13.14
N VAL A 542 20.74 11.34 13.81
CA VAL A 542 22.14 11.32 13.35
C VAL A 542 22.48 9.97 12.72
N GLU A 543 22.16 8.88 13.42
CA GLU A 543 22.56 7.51 13.08
C GLU A 543 21.50 6.75 12.27
N GLY A 544 20.29 7.28 12.18
CA GLY A 544 19.22 6.70 11.39
C GLY A 544 19.54 6.68 9.91
N THR A 545 18.81 5.85 9.15
CA THR A 545 19.13 5.60 7.74
C THR A 545 19.20 6.90 6.91
N TRP A 546 18.33 7.88 7.20
CA TRP A 546 18.33 9.18 6.55
C TRP A 546 19.48 10.09 6.99
N GLY A 547 19.71 10.21 8.30
CA GLY A 547 20.84 10.98 8.85
C GLY A 547 22.19 10.48 8.33
N TYR A 548 22.37 9.16 8.31
CA TYR A 548 23.55 8.51 7.72
C TYR A 548 23.68 8.83 6.22
N SER A 549 22.60 8.72 5.46
CA SER A 549 22.58 9.01 4.01
C SER A 549 22.94 10.45 3.66
N LEU A 550 22.62 11.38 4.55
CA LEU A 550 22.92 12.79 4.39
C LEU A 550 24.33 13.18 4.87
N GLY A 551 25.05 12.27 5.54
CA GLY A 551 26.35 12.56 6.14
C GLY A 551 26.23 13.42 7.41
N ALA A 552 25.19 13.20 8.21
CA ALA A 552 24.96 13.91 9.47
C ALA A 552 25.96 13.51 10.58
N GLN A 553 26.72 12.43 10.40
CA GLN A 553 27.83 12.08 11.29
C GLN A 553 28.93 13.14 11.16
N GLY A 554 29.45 13.59 12.30
CA GLY A 554 30.46 14.65 12.37
C GLY A 554 31.62 14.43 11.40
N VAL A 555 32.10 15.53 10.80
CA VAL A 555 33.27 15.61 9.91
C VAL A 555 34.44 14.83 10.55
N GLY A 556 34.70 13.60 10.08
CA GLY A 556 35.78 12.78 10.66
C GLY A 556 35.83 11.30 10.24
N GLN A 557 34.76 10.71 9.71
CA GLN A 557 34.80 9.33 9.21
C GLN A 557 34.29 9.25 7.77
N THR A 558 35.21 9.28 6.82
CA THR A 558 34.95 8.92 5.43
C THR A 558 34.77 7.40 5.34
N HIS A 559 33.54 6.92 5.40
CA HIS A 559 33.22 5.54 5.03
C HIS A 559 32.63 5.48 3.62
N THR A 560 33.06 4.48 2.87
CA THR A 560 32.58 4.18 1.52
C THR A 560 31.08 3.81 1.61
N PRO A 561 30.20 4.39 0.78
CA PRO A 561 28.79 4.01 0.75
C PRO A 561 28.65 2.54 0.34
N GLY A 562 28.36 1.66 1.30
CA GLY A 562 28.23 0.22 1.06
C GLY A 562 28.65 -0.69 2.22
N GLN A 563 29.35 -0.18 3.23
CA GLN A 563 29.71 -0.93 4.43
C GLN A 563 29.29 -0.16 5.68
N MET A 564 28.15 -0.55 6.26
CA MET A 564 27.82 -0.24 7.65
C MET A 564 28.08 -1.49 8.50
N PRO A 565 28.61 -1.36 9.73
CA PRO A 565 28.70 -2.47 10.66
C PRO A 565 27.29 -2.91 11.07
N GLY A 566 26.98 -4.19 10.90
CA GLY A 566 25.90 -4.94 11.57
C GLY A 566 24.60 -4.19 11.84
N TYR A 567 23.71 -4.09 10.84
CA TYR A 567 22.29 -3.84 11.09
C TYR A 567 21.67 -5.11 11.71
N GLN A 568 21.97 -5.40 12.97
CA GLN A 568 21.16 -6.32 13.75
C GLN A 568 19.85 -5.59 14.05
N GLY A 569 18.76 -6.09 13.48
CA GLY A 569 17.43 -5.72 13.94
C GLY A 569 17.33 -6.09 15.41
N VAL A 570 17.46 -5.09 16.28
CA VAL A 570 17.22 -5.28 17.70
C VAL A 570 15.70 -5.39 17.85
N GLY A 571 15.26 -6.58 18.24
CA GLY A 571 13.88 -6.87 18.54
C GLY A 571 13.44 -6.24 19.86
N GLN A 572 12.11 -6.08 19.91
CA GLN A 572 11.23 -5.77 21.05
C GLN A 572 11.11 -4.30 21.45
#